data_AF-A0A2G6NJG6-F1
#
_entry.id   AF-A0A2G6NJG6-F1
#
_cell.length_a   1.000
_cell.length_b   1.000
_cell.length_c   1.000
_cell.angle_alpha   90.00
_cell.angle_beta   90.00
_cell.angle_gamma   90.00
#
_symmetry.space_group_name_H-M   'P 1'
#
loop_
_entity.id
_entity.type
_entity.pdbx_description
1 polymer ?
#
loop_
_entity_poly.entity_id
_entity_poly.type
_entity_poly.pdbx_seq_one_letter_code
_entity_poly.pdbx_strand_id
1 'polypeptide(L)'
;MLRREQYRKADDDFWSAEIGRACIIGKIANCRSVLRRALRDHGEKLDNAALKEAVNHLSAALKSLQTKESDLDQIRGIEGDAAHSYFSVFNHLLVRNKSDFIFRERNRRPPQDRVNCLLSFLYTLLMHDIRSALECTGLDPAVGFLHRDRPGRLSLALDLMEEFRPLADRLVLSLVNLGQLQGRDFNISESGAVRMKDESRKKLLNAWQSRKQNVLEHPYIKKKMPIGLLFHTQALLLARFLRGDLDGYPPMIWR
;
A
#
# COMPACT_ATOMS: atom_id res chain seq x y z
N MET A 1 -16.67 20.10 -14.77
CA MET A 1 -15.19 20.16 -14.82
C MET A 1 -14.66 19.29 -13.69
N LEU A 2 -13.85 18.25 -13.99
CA LEU A 2 -13.49 17.19 -13.03
C LEU A 2 -12.92 17.70 -11.70
N ARG A 3 -11.92 18.59 -11.72
CA ARG A 3 -11.31 19.13 -10.48
C ARG A 3 -12.32 19.87 -9.61
N ARG A 4 -13.18 20.72 -10.18
CA ARG A 4 -14.21 21.41 -9.38
C ARG A 4 -15.12 20.42 -8.64
N GLU A 5 -15.41 19.29 -9.28
CA GLU A 5 -16.22 18.24 -8.67
C GLU A 5 -15.45 17.46 -7.59
N GLN A 6 -14.17 17.17 -7.82
CA GLN A 6 -13.29 16.60 -6.82
C GLN A 6 -13.27 17.43 -5.53
N TYR A 7 -13.12 18.75 -5.63
CA TYR A 7 -13.06 19.62 -4.45
C TYR A 7 -14.37 19.61 -3.69
N ARG A 8 -15.51 19.76 -4.38
CA ARG A 8 -16.83 19.68 -3.75
C ARG A 8 -17.08 18.37 -3.02
N LYS A 9 -16.67 17.25 -3.62
CA LYS A 9 -16.81 15.92 -3.01
C LYS A 9 -15.80 15.68 -1.88
N ALA A 10 -14.63 16.30 -1.92
CA ALA A 10 -13.65 16.21 -0.83
C ALA A 10 -14.11 16.99 0.41
N ASP A 11 -14.79 18.13 0.21
CA ASP A 11 -15.38 18.93 1.28
C ASP A 11 -16.66 18.30 1.87
N ASP A 12 -17.20 17.25 1.24
CA ASP A 12 -18.39 16.53 1.70
C ASP A 12 -17.99 15.25 2.46
N ASP A 13 -18.42 15.16 3.72
CA ASP A 13 -18.04 14.06 4.62
C ASP A 13 -18.52 12.68 4.12
N PHE A 14 -19.69 12.63 3.47
CA PHE A 14 -20.24 11.38 2.94
C PHE A 14 -19.38 10.87 1.78
N TRP A 15 -19.06 11.73 0.80
CA TRP A 15 -18.22 11.36 -0.34
C TRP A 15 -16.79 11.03 0.08
N SER A 16 -16.24 11.78 1.03
CA SER A 16 -14.92 11.51 1.59
C SER A 16 -14.87 10.16 2.30
N ALA A 17 -15.89 9.83 3.11
CA ALA A 17 -16.01 8.52 3.73
C ALA A 17 -16.15 7.40 2.69
N GLU A 18 -16.95 7.58 1.64
CA GLU A 18 -17.18 6.56 0.62
C GLU A 18 -15.88 6.23 -0.16
N ILE A 19 -15.14 7.24 -0.62
CA ILE A 19 -13.90 7.04 -1.38
C ILE A 19 -12.78 6.54 -0.47
N GLY A 20 -12.65 7.12 0.73
CA GLY A 20 -11.67 6.70 1.72
C GLY A 20 -11.86 5.24 2.12
N ARG A 21 -13.10 4.82 2.37
CA ARG A 21 -13.47 3.43 2.67
C ARG A 21 -13.06 2.49 1.56
N ALA A 22 -13.32 2.82 0.30
CA ALA A 22 -12.92 1.99 -0.83
C ALA A 22 -11.40 1.78 -0.87
N CYS A 23 -10.61 2.85 -0.73
CA CYS A 23 -9.14 2.76 -0.70
C CYS A 23 -8.64 1.83 0.43
N ILE A 24 -9.24 1.93 1.63
CA ILE A 24 -8.89 1.08 2.78
C ILE A 24 -9.35 -0.36 2.61
N ILE A 25 -10.51 -0.61 1.99
CA ILE A 25 -10.92 -1.96 1.61
C ILE A 25 -9.86 -2.59 0.69
N GLY A 26 -9.38 -1.86 -0.33
CA GLY A 26 -8.31 -2.31 -1.22
C GLY A 26 -7.04 -2.67 -0.44
N LYS A 27 -6.58 -1.76 0.42
CA LYS A 27 -5.41 -1.99 1.29
C LYS A 27 -5.55 -3.26 2.12
N ILE A 28 -6.60 -3.38 2.93
CA ILE A 28 -6.77 -4.48 3.88
C ILE A 28 -6.96 -5.81 3.14
N ALA A 29 -7.72 -5.83 2.05
CA ALA A 29 -7.92 -7.03 1.24
C ALA A 29 -6.60 -7.52 0.62
N ASN A 30 -5.75 -6.60 0.16
CA ASN A 30 -4.45 -6.91 -0.41
C ASN A 30 -3.44 -7.34 0.67
N CYS A 31 -3.37 -6.67 1.83
CA CYS A 31 -2.60 -7.10 3.01
C CYS A 31 -2.96 -8.54 3.42
N ARG A 32 -4.26 -8.83 3.55
CA ARG A 32 -4.76 -10.17 3.87
C ARG A 32 -4.33 -11.19 2.83
N SER A 33 -4.32 -10.82 1.55
CA SER A 33 -3.87 -11.70 0.46
C SER A 33 -2.36 -11.99 0.54
N VAL A 34 -1.53 -11.03 1.01
CA VAL A 34 -0.12 -11.27 1.32
C VAL A 34 0.02 -12.35 2.40
N LEU A 35 -0.66 -12.18 3.53
CA LEU A 35 -0.57 -13.11 4.66
C LEU A 35 -1.08 -14.52 4.30
N ARG A 36 -2.23 -14.61 3.62
CA ARG A 36 -2.79 -15.89 3.16
C ARG A 36 -1.87 -16.62 2.20
N ARG A 37 -1.14 -15.88 1.34
CA ARG A 37 -0.16 -16.48 0.45
C ARG A 37 1.04 -17.03 1.23
N ALA A 38 1.57 -16.27 2.19
CA ALA A 38 2.67 -16.72 3.03
C ALA A 38 2.32 -17.99 3.82
N LEU A 39 1.10 -18.08 4.37
CA LEU A 39 0.59 -19.28 5.04
C LEU A 39 0.55 -20.51 4.11
N ARG A 40 0.23 -20.33 2.83
CA ARG A 40 0.23 -21.44 1.85
C ARG A 40 1.64 -21.84 1.44
N ASP A 41 2.51 -20.86 1.17
CA ASP A 41 3.84 -21.09 0.59
C ASP A 41 4.85 -21.59 1.65
N HIS A 42 4.63 -21.29 2.93
CA HIS A 42 5.60 -21.51 4.02
C HIS A 42 4.99 -22.04 5.33
N GLY A 43 3.82 -22.68 5.28
CA GLY A 43 3.07 -23.11 6.47
C GLY A 43 3.90 -23.90 7.50
N GLU A 44 4.86 -24.73 7.12
CA GLU A 44 5.65 -25.49 8.11
C GLU A 44 6.75 -24.67 8.81
N LYS A 45 7.18 -23.53 8.24
CA LYS A 45 8.35 -22.75 8.69
C LYS A 45 7.98 -21.46 9.42
N LEU A 46 6.70 -21.15 9.53
CA LEU A 46 6.18 -19.90 10.06
C LEU A 46 5.39 -20.11 11.35
N ASP A 47 5.31 -19.06 12.17
CA ASP A 47 4.34 -19.00 13.25
C ASP A 47 2.93 -18.87 12.64
N ASN A 48 2.33 -20.03 12.40
CA ASN A 48 1.02 -20.12 11.77
C ASN A 48 -0.09 -19.55 12.66
N ALA A 49 0.08 -19.52 13.98
CA ALA A 49 -0.96 -19.08 14.89
C ALA A 49 -1.14 -17.56 14.76
N ALA A 50 -0.05 -16.80 14.94
CA ALA A 50 -0.06 -15.34 14.82
C ALA A 50 -0.51 -14.88 13.43
N LEU A 51 -0.02 -15.53 12.36
CA LEU A 51 -0.43 -15.20 10.99
C LEU A 51 -1.92 -15.48 10.71
N LYS A 52 -2.47 -16.59 11.23
CA LYS A 52 -3.90 -16.89 11.09
C LYS A 52 -4.75 -15.89 11.86
N GLU A 53 -4.34 -15.52 13.06
CA GLU A 53 -5.00 -14.50 13.87
C GLU A 53 -5.05 -13.16 13.14
N ALA A 54 -3.91 -12.69 12.60
CA ALA A 54 -3.87 -11.48 11.78
C ALA A 54 -4.77 -11.57 10.54
N VAL A 55 -4.80 -12.71 9.84
CA VAL A 55 -5.72 -12.92 8.69
C VAL A 55 -7.19 -12.82 9.11
N ASN A 56 -7.54 -13.38 10.27
CA ASN A 56 -8.90 -13.31 10.82
C ASN A 56 -9.26 -11.87 11.21
N HIS A 57 -8.34 -11.16 11.84
CA HIS A 57 -8.48 -9.76 12.21
C HIS A 57 -8.72 -8.85 11.00
N LEU A 58 -7.89 -8.96 9.96
CA LEU A 58 -8.08 -8.25 8.70
C LEU A 58 -9.40 -8.63 8.01
N SER A 59 -9.89 -9.85 8.21
CA SER A 59 -11.21 -10.27 7.70
C SER A 59 -12.36 -9.65 8.47
N ALA A 60 -12.23 -9.48 9.79
CA ALA A 60 -13.20 -8.77 10.61
C ALA A 60 -13.23 -7.28 10.24
N ALA A 61 -12.06 -6.64 10.11
CA ALA A 61 -11.94 -5.25 9.67
C ALA A 61 -12.64 -4.99 8.31
N LEU A 62 -12.48 -5.90 7.35
CA LEU A 62 -13.18 -5.80 6.06
C LEU A 62 -14.70 -5.91 6.19
N LYS A 63 -15.20 -6.74 7.12
CA LYS A 63 -16.65 -6.82 7.39
C LYS A 63 -17.15 -5.52 8.03
N SER A 64 -16.41 -4.96 8.99
CA SER A 64 -16.77 -3.69 9.62
C SER A 64 -16.84 -2.54 8.62
N LEU A 65 -15.95 -2.52 7.61
CA LEU A 65 -15.97 -1.50 6.56
C LEU A 65 -17.17 -1.62 5.60
N GLN A 66 -17.88 -2.74 5.55
CA GLN A 66 -19.09 -2.89 4.73
C GLN A 66 -20.28 -2.10 5.29
N THR A 67 -20.24 -1.73 6.57
CA THR A 67 -21.27 -0.88 7.19
C THR A 67 -21.11 0.55 6.68
N LYS A 68 -22.07 1.02 5.89
CA LYS A 68 -22.02 2.35 5.23
C LYS A 68 -22.09 3.53 6.20
N GLU A 69 -22.50 3.30 7.44
CA GLU A 69 -22.68 4.34 8.46
C GLU A 69 -21.37 4.78 9.13
N SER A 70 -20.22 4.16 8.82
CA SER A 70 -18.97 4.57 9.45
C SER A 70 -18.53 5.94 8.95
N ASP A 71 -18.32 6.88 9.87
CA ASP A 71 -17.66 8.15 9.57
C ASP A 71 -16.16 7.97 9.23
N LEU A 72 -15.52 9.05 8.79
CA LEU A 72 -14.10 9.05 8.42
C LEU A 72 -13.16 8.66 9.56
N ASP A 73 -13.47 9.02 10.80
CA ASP A 73 -12.60 8.73 11.94
C ASP A 73 -12.69 7.26 12.35
N GLN A 74 -13.87 6.65 12.23
CA GLN A 74 -14.04 5.20 12.35
C GLN A 74 -13.28 4.45 11.26
N ILE A 75 -13.33 4.90 10.00
CA ILE A 75 -12.57 4.29 8.89
C ILE A 75 -11.07 4.37 9.17
N ARG A 76 -10.56 5.52 9.66
CA ARG A 76 -9.16 5.69 10.06
C ARG A 76 -8.79 4.80 11.24
N GLY A 77 -9.68 4.63 12.22
CA GLY A 77 -9.49 3.71 13.34
C GLY A 77 -9.33 2.27 12.89
N ILE A 78 -10.22 1.80 12.01
CA ILE A 78 -10.14 0.46 11.41
C ILE A 78 -8.86 0.29 10.59
N GLU A 79 -8.46 1.31 9.82
CA GLU A 79 -7.20 1.28 9.06
C GLU A 79 -5.98 1.13 9.97
N GLY A 80 -5.91 1.93 11.05
CA GLY A 80 -4.79 1.92 11.98
C GLY A 80 -4.64 0.57 12.69
N ASP A 81 -5.76 0.03 13.17
CA ASP A 81 -5.81 -1.28 13.82
C ASP A 81 -5.47 -2.43 12.85
N ALA A 82 -6.01 -2.42 11.63
CA ALA A 82 -5.67 -3.39 10.60
C ALA A 82 -4.19 -3.30 10.18
N ALA A 83 -3.65 -2.09 10.05
CA ALA A 83 -2.23 -1.88 9.74
C ALA A 83 -1.34 -2.40 10.87
N HIS A 84 -1.70 -2.15 12.14
CA HIS A 84 -0.98 -2.67 13.30
C HIS A 84 -0.95 -4.21 13.29
N SER A 85 -2.11 -4.85 13.09
CA SER A 85 -2.22 -6.32 12.98
C SER A 85 -1.41 -6.90 11.81
N TYR A 86 -1.40 -6.22 10.65
CA TYR A 86 -0.58 -6.64 9.50
C TYR A 86 0.92 -6.53 9.78
N PHE A 87 1.36 -5.42 10.36
CA PHE A 87 2.78 -5.16 10.60
C PHE A 87 3.34 -5.94 11.79
N SER A 88 2.53 -6.26 12.81
CA SER A 88 2.97 -7.07 13.95
C SER A 88 3.46 -8.46 13.53
N VAL A 89 2.86 -9.02 12.47
CA VAL A 89 3.26 -10.33 11.93
C VAL A 89 4.25 -10.25 10.75
N PHE A 90 4.63 -9.05 10.31
CA PHE A 90 5.45 -8.87 9.11
C PHE A 90 6.85 -9.50 9.26
N ASN A 91 7.41 -9.49 10.48
CA ASN A 91 8.69 -10.14 10.76
C ASN A 91 8.68 -11.65 10.52
N HIS A 92 7.53 -12.31 10.71
CA HIS A 92 7.42 -13.74 10.42
C HIS A 92 7.58 -14.00 8.91
N LEU A 93 7.18 -13.06 8.06
CA LEU A 93 7.28 -13.20 6.60
C LEU A 93 8.73 -13.12 6.07
N LEU A 94 9.68 -12.66 6.90
CA LEU A 94 11.10 -12.60 6.59
C LEU A 94 11.76 -13.93 7.00
N VAL A 95 11.86 -14.86 6.04
CA VAL A 95 12.32 -16.24 6.31
C VAL A 95 13.82 -16.44 6.12
N ARG A 96 14.55 -15.41 5.66
CA ARG A 96 16.00 -15.47 5.42
C ARG A 96 16.72 -14.30 6.09
N ASN A 97 17.98 -14.51 6.47
CA ASN A 97 18.89 -13.48 7.04
C ASN A 97 18.27 -12.74 8.25
N LYS A 98 17.64 -13.48 9.17
CA LYS A 98 16.93 -12.91 10.33
C LYS A 98 17.81 -12.06 11.26
N SER A 99 19.12 -12.24 11.25
CA SER A 99 20.06 -11.40 11.99
C SER A 99 20.23 -10.01 11.37
N ASP A 100 20.09 -9.89 10.05
CA ASP A 100 20.25 -8.63 9.32
C ASP A 100 18.93 -7.88 9.14
N PHE A 101 17.83 -8.63 8.95
CA PHE A 101 16.49 -8.09 8.68
C PHE A 101 15.55 -8.45 9.81
N ILE A 102 15.50 -7.56 10.80
CA ILE A 102 14.56 -7.61 11.92
C ILE A 102 13.57 -6.47 11.72
N PHE A 103 12.29 -6.80 11.68
CA PHE A 103 11.21 -5.82 11.64
C PHE A 103 10.45 -5.88 12.96
N ARG A 104 10.38 -4.75 13.68
CA ARG A 104 9.60 -4.67 14.94
C ARG A 104 8.28 -3.97 14.71
N GLU A 105 8.36 -2.79 14.09
CA GLU A 105 7.22 -1.95 13.80
C GLU A 105 7.56 -1.03 12.62
N ARG A 106 6.56 -0.33 12.08
CA ARG A 106 6.77 0.62 10.98
C ARG A 106 7.30 1.97 11.50
N ASN A 107 8.57 2.29 11.23
CA ASN A 107 9.15 3.62 11.52
C ASN A 107 9.61 4.34 10.24
N ARG A 108 9.38 5.66 10.15
CA ARG A 108 9.51 6.40 8.88
C ARG A 108 10.65 7.42 8.85
N ARG A 109 11.02 8.04 9.97
CA ARG A 109 11.90 9.23 9.97
C ARG A 109 12.74 9.37 11.25
N PRO A 110 14.04 9.00 11.21
CA PRO A 110 14.67 8.16 10.20
C PRO A 110 14.21 6.68 10.33
N PRO A 111 14.32 5.86 9.27
CA PRO A 111 14.19 4.42 9.42
C PRO A 111 15.36 3.89 10.26
N GLN A 112 15.05 3.10 11.30
CA GLN A 112 16.06 2.56 12.22
C GLN A 112 16.41 1.09 11.94
N ASP A 113 15.80 0.50 10.91
CA ASP A 113 16.17 -0.82 10.42
C ASP A 113 16.11 -0.90 8.89
N ARG A 114 16.70 -1.98 8.35
CA ARG A 114 16.86 -2.20 6.91
C ARG A 114 15.52 -2.42 6.21
N VAL A 115 14.54 -3.04 6.88
CA VAL A 115 13.23 -3.32 6.30
C VAL A 115 12.43 -2.02 6.16
N ASN A 116 12.41 -1.18 7.19
CA ASN A 116 11.81 0.15 7.14
C ASN A 116 12.50 1.07 6.14
N CYS A 117 13.82 0.94 5.95
CA CYS A 117 14.55 1.65 4.90
C CYS A 117 14.01 1.27 3.50
N LEU A 118 13.85 -0.03 3.22
CA LEU A 118 13.30 -0.53 1.96
C LEU A 118 11.84 -0.12 1.74
N LEU A 119 10.97 -0.33 2.74
CA LEU A 119 9.56 0.05 2.68
C LEU A 119 9.39 1.54 2.42
N SER A 120 10.14 2.38 3.14
CA SER A 120 10.05 3.84 2.97
C SER A 120 10.51 4.29 1.58
N PHE A 121 11.55 3.66 1.03
CA PHE A 121 12.01 3.97 -0.32
C PHE A 121 10.98 3.55 -1.37
N LEU A 122 10.46 2.32 -1.31
CA LEU A 122 9.45 1.84 -2.26
C LEU A 122 8.13 2.61 -2.16
N TYR A 123 7.69 2.99 -0.95
CA TYR A 123 6.51 3.83 -0.80
C TYR A 123 6.71 5.22 -1.41
N THR A 124 7.93 5.75 -1.39
CA THR A 124 8.25 7.02 -2.07
C THR A 124 8.12 6.86 -3.58
N LEU A 125 8.68 5.79 -4.16
CA LEU A 125 8.53 5.50 -5.60
C LEU A 125 7.06 5.30 -6.00
N LEU A 126 6.32 4.50 -5.22
CA LEU A 126 4.90 4.25 -5.44
C LEU A 126 4.11 5.56 -5.38
N MET A 127 4.37 6.43 -4.40
CA MET A 127 3.72 7.73 -4.31
C MET A 127 3.95 8.58 -5.57
N HIS A 128 5.19 8.61 -6.11
CA HIS A 128 5.48 9.31 -7.36
C HIS A 128 4.73 8.72 -8.56
N ASP A 129 4.65 7.39 -8.65
CA ASP A 129 3.89 6.72 -9.71
C ASP A 129 2.39 7.03 -9.62
N ILE A 130 1.80 7.00 -8.42
CA ILE A 130 0.39 7.34 -8.18
C ILE A 130 0.12 8.81 -8.47
N ARG A 131 0.98 9.71 -7.99
CA ARG A 131 0.88 11.15 -8.28
C ARG A 131 0.82 11.39 -9.79
N SER A 132 1.76 10.80 -10.52
CA SER A 132 1.83 10.94 -11.99
C SER A 132 0.56 10.40 -12.66
N ALA A 133 0.04 9.27 -12.18
CA ALA A 133 -1.22 8.69 -12.66
C ALA A 133 -2.42 9.64 -12.46
N LEU A 134 -2.53 10.26 -11.28
CA LEU A 134 -3.59 11.22 -10.94
C LEU A 134 -3.52 12.49 -11.81
N GLU A 135 -2.31 13.04 -11.99
CA GLU A 135 -2.11 14.23 -12.83
C GLU A 135 -2.52 13.95 -14.29
N CYS A 136 -2.15 12.78 -14.83
CA CYS A 136 -2.49 12.36 -16.19
C CYS A 136 -3.99 12.12 -16.42
N THR A 137 -4.78 11.86 -15.38
CA THR A 137 -6.25 11.71 -15.48
C THR A 137 -7.00 13.00 -15.17
N GLY A 138 -6.29 14.09 -14.91
CA GLY A 138 -6.86 15.41 -14.65
C GLY A 138 -7.31 15.63 -13.20
N LEU A 139 -7.01 14.70 -12.29
CA LEU A 139 -7.23 14.88 -10.85
C LEU A 139 -6.18 15.81 -10.25
N ASP A 140 -6.49 16.42 -9.12
CA ASP A 140 -5.52 17.12 -8.29
C ASP A 140 -4.96 16.13 -7.24
N PRO A 141 -3.66 15.78 -7.27
CA PRO A 141 -3.08 14.85 -6.30
C PRO A 141 -3.05 15.36 -4.86
N ALA A 142 -3.24 16.66 -4.62
CA ALA A 142 -3.21 17.25 -3.29
C ALA A 142 -4.54 17.15 -2.55
N VAL A 143 -5.67 16.98 -3.27
CA VAL A 143 -7.02 17.00 -2.69
C VAL A 143 -7.52 15.58 -2.43
N GLY A 144 -7.27 15.09 -1.22
CA GLY A 144 -7.64 13.74 -0.77
C GLY A 144 -9.02 13.65 -0.13
N PHE A 145 -9.41 12.42 0.19
CA PHE A 145 -10.69 12.04 0.80
C PHE A 145 -10.49 11.37 2.18
N LEU A 146 -9.35 10.71 2.40
CA LEU A 146 -9.05 10.03 3.68
C LEU A 146 -7.96 10.75 4.47
N HIS A 147 -6.81 11.03 3.86
CA HIS A 147 -5.72 11.73 4.54
C HIS A 147 -6.04 13.22 4.63
N ARG A 148 -5.96 13.76 5.86
CA ARG A 148 -6.18 15.20 6.08
C ARG A 148 -5.20 16.05 5.26
N ASP A 149 -5.75 17.06 4.62
CA ASP A 149 -4.99 18.04 3.86
C ASP A 149 -4.03 18.83 4.73
N ARG A 150 -2.83 19.02 4.19
CA ARG A 150 -1.78 19.87 4.76
C ARG A 150 -0.99 20.48 3.62
N PRO A 151 -0.49 21.72 3.76
CA PRO A 151 0.34 22.34 2.72
C PRO A 151 1.48 21.42 2.26
N GLY A 152 1.57 21.24 0.93
CA GLY A 152 2.60 20.40 0.29
C GLY A 152 2.38 18.87 0.41
N ARG A 153 1.29 18.41 1.03
CA ARG A 153 0.95 16.98 1.08
C ARG A 153 0.11 16.60 -0.15
N LEU A 154 0.50 15.51 -0.79
CA LEU A 154 -0.25 14.92 -1.90
C LEU A 154 -1.29 13.94 -1.34
N SER A 155 -2.33 14.46 -0.67
CA SER A 155 -3.29 13.65 0.10
C SER A 155 -3.98 12.59 -0.75
N LEU A 156 -4.44 12.93 -1.96
CA LEU A 156 -5.08 11.95 -2.84
C LEU A 156 -4.09 10.87 -3.32
N ALA A 157 -2.85 11.27 -3.58
CA ALA A 157 -1.82 10.30 -3.94
C ALA A 157 -1.57 9.31 -2.79
N LEU A 158 -1.64 9.76 -1.53
CA LEU A 158 -1.53 8.88 -0.36
C LEU A 158 -2.74 7.97 -0.21
N ASP A 159 -3.94 8.48 -0.43
CA ASP A 159 -5.19 7.72 -0.37
C ASP A 159 -5.18 6.59 -1.40
N LEU A 160 -4.99 6.93 -2.67
CA LEU A 160 -5.02 5.95 -3.76
C LEU A 160 -3.85 4.95 -3.67
N MET A 161 -2.71 5.39 -3.14
CA MET A 161 -1.56 4.53 -2.86
C MET A 161 -1.87 3.41 -1.85
N GLU A 162 -2.84 3.59 -0.93
CA GLU A 162 -3.15 2.57 0.09
C GLU A 162 -3.49 1.21 -0.53
N GLU A 163 -4.19 1.20 -1.66
CA GLU A 163 -4.53 -0.02 -2.40
C GLU A 163 -3.30 -0.79 -2.87
N PHE A 164 -2.20 -0.07 -3.15
CA PHE A 164 -0.99 -0.61 -3.77
C PHE A 164 0.16 -0.80 -2.80
N ARG A 165 0.11 -0.31 -1.55
CA ARG A 165 1.20 -0.53 -0.58
C ARG A 165 1.56 -2.01 -0.41
N PRO A 166 0.61 -2.96 -0.34
CA PRO A 166 0.96 -4.37 -0.17
C PRO A 166 1.73 -4.96 -1.37
N LEU A 167 1.70 -4.31 -2.53
CA LEU A 167 2.55 -4.67 -3.68
C LEU A 167 4.01 -4.35 -3.41
N ALA A 168 4.30 -3.16 -2.86
CA ALA A 168 5.63 -2.75 -2.46
C ALA A 168 6.14 -3.61 -1.31
N ASP A 169 5.28 -3.94 -0.35
CA ASP A 169 5.60 -4.82 0.79
C ASP A 169 6.06 -6.20 0.29
N ARG A 170 5.31 -6.80 -0.65
CA ARG A 170 5.70 -8.06 -1.29
C ARG A 170 7.02 -7.98 -2.01
N LEU A 171 7.35 -6.84 -2.63
CA LEU A 171 8.64 -6.67 -3.28
C LEU A 171 9.77 -6.68 -2.24
N VAL A 172 9.62 -5.98 -1.10
CA VAL A 172 10.59 -6.05 0.01
C VAL A 172 10.79 -7.50 0.45
N LEU A 173 9.70 -8.22 0.74
CA LEU A 173 9.77 -9.63 1.14
C LEU A 173 10.50 -10.48 0.10
N SER A 174 10.23 -10.27 -1.20
CA SER A 174 10.87 -11.02 -2.28
C SER A 174 12.37 -10.74 -2.35
N LEU A 175 12.78 -9.46 -2.30
CA LEU A 175 14.19 -9.05 -2.35
C LEU A 175 15.01 -9.65 -1.20
N VAL A 176 14.43 -9.67 0.01
CA VAL A 176 15.10 -10.21 1.19
C VAL A 176 15.10 -11.75 1.18
N ASN A 177 13.95 -12.38 0.97
CA ASN A 177 13.83 -13.84 1.04
C ASN A 177 14.61 -14.55 -0.09
N LEU A 178 14.69 -13.94 -1.28
CA LEU A 178 15.54 -14.43 -2.38
C LEU A 178 17.04 -14.10 -2.19
N GLY A 179 17.38 -13.30 -1.17
CA GLY A 179 18.77 -12.91 -0.88
C GLY A 179 19.36 -11.92 -1.88
N GLN A 180 18.52 -11.19 -2.62
CA GLN A 180 18.94 -10.16 -3.57
C GLN A 180 19.45 -8.91 -2.86
N LEU A 181 18.98 -8.67 -1.64
CA LEU A 181 19.51 -7.69 -0.70
C LEU A 181 19.90 -8.36 0.63
N GLN A 182 21.02 -7.93 1.19
CA GLN A 182 21.68 -8.50 2.37
C GLN A 182 22.12 -7.40 3.35
N GLY A 183 22.56 -7.75 4.56
CA GLY A 183 22.98 -6.75 5.56
C GLY A 183 24.06 -5.78 5.06
N ARG A 184 24.99 -6.27 4.23
CA ARG A 184 26.10 -5.52 3.60
C ARG A 184 25.66 -4.43 2.62
N ASP A 185 24.41 -4.46 2.17
CA ASP A 185 23.87 -3.51 1.18
C ASP A 185 23.44 -2.17 1.82
N PHE A 186 23.61 -2.03 3.13
CA PHE A 186 23.18 -0.87 3.92
C PHE A 186 24.34 -0.32 4.76
N ASN A 187 24.23 0.96 5.08
CA ASN A 187 25.05 1.67 6.06
C ASN A 187 24.16 2.06 7.23
N ILE A 188 24.66 1.89 8.45
CA ILE A 188 24.01 2.33 9.68
C ILE A 188 24.86 3.48 10.24
N SER A 189 24.27 4.66 10.43
CA SER A 189 24.96 5.79 11.05
C SER A 189 25.07 5.60 12.56
N GLU A 190 25.90 6.41 13.21
CA GLU A 190 26.05 6.42 14.68
C GLU A 190 24.71 6.68 15.40
N SER A 191 23.82 7.48 14.80
CA SER A 191 22.46 7.72 15.28
C SER A 191 21.47 6.57 15.08
N GLY A 192 21.92 5.44 14.53
CA GLY A 192 21.07 4.29 14.20
C GLY A 192 20.25 4.45 12.91
N ALA A 193 20.40 5.55 12.17
CA ALA A 193 19.69 5.74 10.91
C ALA A 193 20.25 4.81 9.83
N VAL A 194 19.35 4.09 9.14
CA VAL A 194 19.73 3.12 8.12
C VAL A 194 19.57 3.73 6.72
N ARG A 195 20.64 3.66 5.92
CA ARG A 195 20.66 4.12 4.53
C ARG A 195 21.11 3.00 3.60
N MET A 196 20.50 2.91 2.43
CA MET A 196 20.97 2.01 1.37
C MET A 196 22.22 2.59 0.69
N LYS A 197 23.18 1.71 0.37
CA LYS A 197 24.27 2.03 -0.54
C LYS A 197 23.73 2.27 -1.96
N ASP A 198 24.46 3.00 -2.78
CA ASP A 198 23.97 3.41 -4.10
C ASP A 198 23.77 2.23 -5.06
N GLU A 199 24.66 1.23 -5.03
CA GLU A 199 24.47 0.01 -5.81
C GLU A 199 23.22 -0.77 -5.39
N SER A 200 22.95 -0.85 -4.09
CA SER A 200 21.74 -1.45 -3.54
C SER A 200 20.48 -0.68 -3.96
N ARG A 201 20.57 0.65 -3.99
CA ARG A 201 19.50 1.53 -4.45
C ARG A 201 19.19 1.29 -5.93
N LYS A 202 20.21 1.17 -6.78
CA LYS A 202 20.04 0.81 -8.20
C LYS A 202 19.36 -0.55 -8.36
N LYS A 203 19.77 -1.56 -7.59
CA LYS A 203 19.12 -2.88 -7.58
C LYS A 203 17.64 -2.78 -7.21
N LEU A 204 17.30 -2.03 -6.16
CA LEU A 204 15.92 -1.81 -5.74
C LEU A 204 15.09 -1.10 -6.82
N LEU A 205 15.64 -0.06 -7.45
CA LEU A 205 14.99 0.67 -8.54
C LEU A 205 14.69 -0.25 -9.73
N ASN A 206 15.68 -1.04 -10.17
CA ASN A 206 15.48 -1.99 -11.26
C ASN A 206 14.43 -3.04 -10.89
N ALA A 207 14.45 -3.55 -9.66
CA ALA A 207 13.44 -4.49 -9.19
C ALA A 207 12.03 -3.89 -9.17
N TRP A 208 11.88 -2.62 -8.78
CA TRP A 208 10.60 -1.90 -8.86
C TRP A 208 10.12 -1.74 -10.30
N GLN A 209 11.00 -1.34 -11.22
CA GLN A 209 10.64 -1.22 -12.65
C GLN A 209 10.21 -2.57 -13.23
N SER A 210 11.00 -3.63 -13.02
CA SER A 210 10.62 -4.98 -13.45
C SER A 210 9.30 -5.43 -12.82
N ARG A 211 9.07 -5.11 -11.54
CA ARG A 211 7.80 -5.43 -10.88
C ARG A 211 6.62 -4.75 -11.56
N LYS A 212 6.75 -3.50 -12.01
CA LYS A 212 5.70 -2.78 -12.73
C LYS A 212 5.39 -3.35 -14.11
N GLN A 213 6.33 -4.06 -14.74
CA GLN A 213 6.12 -4.73 -16.03
C GLN A 213 5.35 -6.05 -15.92
N ASN A 214 5.30 -6.66 -14.73
CA ASN A 214 4.53 -7.87 -14.52
C ASN A 214 3.04 -7.63 -14.84
N VAL A 215 2.41 -8.62 -15.47
CA VAL A 215 1.01 -8.52 -15.88
C VAL A 215 0.09 -9.06 -14.80
N LEU A 216 -0.95 -8.30 -14.46
CA LEU A 216 -2.06 -8.73 -13.62
C LEU A 216 -3.39 -8.44 -14.32
N GLU A 217 -4.41 -9.23 -14.00
CA GLU A 217 -5.77 -8.94 -14.44
C GLU A 217 -6.41 -7.90 -13.50
N HIS A 218 -6.96 -6.83 -14.07
CA HIS A 218 -7.71 -5.85 -13.31
C HIS A 218 -9.09 -6.45 -12.92
N PRO A 219 -9.43 -6.54 -11.62
CA PRO A 219 -10.60 -7.30 -11.14
C PRO A 219 -11.95 -6.74 -11.61
N TYR A 220 -12.05 -5.42 -11.78
CA TYR A 220 -13.25 -4.75 -12.30
C TYR A 220 -13.33 -4.76 -13.84
N ILE A 221 -12.27 -4.30 -14.53
CA ILE A 221 -12.23 -4.20 -16.00
C ILE A 221 -12.10 -5.56 -16.72
N LYS A 222 -11.66 -6.62 -16.03
CA LYS A 222 -11.43 -7.97 -16.59
C LYS A 222 -10.43 -8.01 -17.75
N LYS A 223 -9.40 -7.17 -17.66
CA LYS A 223 -8.30 -7.09 -18.65
C LYS A 223 -6.95 -7.27 -17.99
N LYS A 224 -6.09 -8.04 -18.65
CA LYS A 224 -4.68 -8.19 -18.29
C LYS A 224 -3.90 -6.95 -18.69
N MET A 225 -3.11 -6.41 -17.78
CA MET A 225 -2.24 -5.26 -18.04
C MET A 225 -1.01 -5.25 -17.13
N PRO A 226 0.07 -4.56 -17.51
CA PRO A 226 1.20 -4.33 -16.63
C PRO A 226 0.75 -3.64 -15.34
N ILE A 227 1.37 -4.01 -14.22
CA ILE A 227 1.09 -3.43 -12.90
C ILE A 227 1.23 -1.92 -12.91
N GLY A 228 2.22 -1.37 -13.61
CA GLY A 228 2.39 0.08 -13.75
C GLY A 228 1.17 0.79 -14.36
N LEU A 229 0.41 0.10 -15.22
CA LEU A 229 -0.82 0.65 -15.82
C LEU A 229 -2.02 0.58 -14.86
N LEU A 230 -1.99 -0.28 -13.85
CA LEU A 230 -3.06 -0.35 -12.84
C LEU A 230 -3.20 0.97 -12.07
N PHE A 231 -2.09 1.67 -11.81
CA PHE A 231 -2.08 2.96 -11.14
C PHE A 231 -2.90 4.00 -11.91
N HIS A 232 -2.61 4.15 -13.20
CA HIS A 232 -3.37 5.02 -14.11
C HIS A 232 -4.82 4.57 -14.25
N THR A 233 -5.05 3.26 -14.33
CA THR A 233 -6.40 2.70 -14.45
C THR A 233 -7.27 3.02 -13.24
N GLN A 234 -6.73 2.89 -12.02
CA GLN A 234 -7.47 3.26 -10.82
C GLN A 234 -7.70 4.78 -10.70
N ALA A 235 -6.71 5.59 -11.06
CA ALA A 235 -6.90 7.05 -11.16
C ALA A 235 -8.01 7.41 -12.18
N LEU A 236 -8.13 6.68 -13.29
CA LEU A 236 -9.18 6.88 -14.28
C LEU A 236 -10.56 6.43 -13.77
N LEU A 237 -10.63 5.29 -13.07
CA LEU A 237 -11.86 4.80 -12.45
C LEU A 237 -12.37 5.78 -11.38
N LEU A 238 -11.47 6.34 -10.57
CA LEU A 238 -11.82 7.39 -9.62
C LEU A 238 -12.33 8.65 -10.33
N ALA A 239 -11.65 9.11 -11.38
CA ALA A 239 -12.10 10.26 -12.16
C ALA A 239 -13.50 10.05 -12.76
N ARG A 240 -13.77 8.85 -13.30
CA ARG A 240 -15.09 8.47 -13.82
C ARG A 240 -16.16 8.47 -12.73
N PHE A 241 -15.85 7.91 -11.56
CA PHE A 241 -16.75 7.94 -10.40
C PHE A 241 -17.08 9.37 -9.95
N LEU A 242 -16.08 10.26 -9.87
CA LEU A 242 -16.30 11.65 -9.49
C LEU A 242 -17.20 12.39 -10.49
N ARG A 243 -17.16 12.04 -11.78
CA ARG A 243 -18.06 12.60 -12.81
C ARG A 243 -19.48 12.03 -12.79
N GLY A 244 -19.73 10.97 -12.01
CA GLY A 244 -21.00 10.24 -12.02
C GLY A 244 -21.12 9.21 -13.14
N ASP A 245 -20.00 8.82 -13.78
CA ASP A 245 -19.99 7.78 -14.82
C ASP A 245 -20.03 6.35 -14.23
N LEU A 246 -19.91 6.22 -12.91
CA LEU A 246 -19.92 4.96 -12.15
C LEU A 246 -20.74 5.14 -10.87
N ASP A 247 -21.43 4.09 -10.43
CA ASP A 247 -22.22 4.10 -9.18
C ASP A 247 -21.37 4.01 -7.92
N GLY A 248 -20.12 3.56 -8.06
CA GLY A 248 -19.17 3.37 -6.98
C GLY A 248 -17.74 3.31 -7.52
N TYR A 249 -16.77 3.77 -6.73
CA TYR A 249 -15.36 3.57 -7.04
C TYR A 249 -14.94 2.13 -6.68
N PRO A 250 -14.55 1.28 -7.65
CA PRO A 250 -14.23 -0.12 -7.40
C PRO A 250 -12.76 -0.27 -6.96
N PRO A 251 -12.48 -0.64 -5.70
CA PRO A 251 -11.10 -0.69 -5.21
C PRO A 251 -10.29 -1.79 -5.90
N MET A 252 -8.98 -1.56 -6.06
CA MET A 252 -8.07 -2.57 -6.59
C MET A 252 -7.83 -3.68 -5.58
N ILE A 253 -8.46 -4.83 -5.80
CA ILE A 253 -8.22 -6.06 -5.03
C ILE A 253 -7.61 -7.11 -5.95
N TRP A 254 -6.31 -7.37 -5.82
CA TRP A 254 -5.66 -8.42 -6.60
C TRP A 254 -5.76 -9.79 -5.90
N ARG A 255 -5.78 -10.85 -6.71
CA ARG A 255 -5.76 -12.24 -6.26
C ARG A 255 -4.46 -12.91 -6.67
#